data_AF-A0A535W1I8-F1
#
_entry.id   AF-A0A535W1I8-F1
#
_cell.length_a   1.000
_cell.length_b   1.000
_cell.length_c   1.000
_cell.angle_alpha   90.00
_cell.angle_beta   90.00
_cell.angle_gamma   90.00
#
_symmetry.space_group_name_H-M   'P 1'
#
loop_
_entity.id
_entity.type
_entity.pdbx_description
1 polymer ?
#
loop_
_entity_poly.entity_id
_entity_poly.type
_entity_poly.pdbx_seq_one_letter_code
_entity_poly.pdbx_strand_id
1 'polypeptide(L)'
;MRRLRVALIAPPWYPLPPHGYGGTELVVHLLGRELRALGHDVRIFGAEGSGPGVDQVAPAAWAGDLGGPNARMREAAYLRRVFKRIQSEHFDVIHDHSGPVGTLLALESHRSNVVVHTIHSALEEPELDFYRELGEKVVLVAISQAQAAAASSLPINAVIHNAVDVSALDFRSHKEGYLVELARVCPAKGQHLATALARRLNRKLIIAGKVEPGAEGQRYFENYIEPQLGSQVEYWCNVAGREKAELLARAAAGVFPLQWPEPFGLALVETMASGTPVLAIGNGAAHE
;
A
#
# COMPACT_ATOMS: atom_id res chain seq x y z
N MET A 1 -29.56 -4.60 1.85
CA MET A 1 -28.80 -4.20 0.65
C MET A 1 -28.98 -5.26 -0.44
N ARG A 2 -28.94 -4.88 -1.72
CA ARG A 2 -28.92 -5.85 -2.84
C ARG A 2 -27.55 -6.56 -2.85
N ARG A 3 -27.54 -7.90 -2.90
CA ARG A 3 -26.30 -8.68 -3.09
C ARG A 3 -25.70 -8.36 -4.47
N LEU A 4 -24.39 -8.10 -4.50
CA LEU A 4 -23.64 -7.80 -5.72
C LEU A 4 -22.57 -8.87 -5.94
N ARG A 5 -22.22 -9.14 -7.21
CA ARG A 5 -21.06 -9.94 -7.59
C ARG A 5 -19.88 -9.03 -7.90
N VAL A 6 -18.84 -9.10 -7.09
CA VAL A 6 -17.68 -8.20 -7.14
C VAL A 6 -16.41 -8.99 -7.41
N ALA A 7 -15.64 -8.58 -8.41
CA ALA A 7 -14.28 -9.06 -8.63
C ALA A 7 -13.28 -8.01 -8.12
N LEU A 8 -12.48 -8.36 -7.12
CA LEU A 8 -11.37 -7.54 -6.63
C LEU A 8 -10.06 -8.06 -7.25
N ILE A 9 -9.34 -7.20 -7.96
CA ILE A 9 -8.03 -7.53 -8.57
C ILE A 9 -6.94 -6.86 -7.74
N ALA A 10 -6.24 -7.65 -6.92
CA ALA A 10 -5.10 -7.16 -6.13
C ALA A 10 -3.82 -7.10 -6.98
N PRO A 11 -2.78 -6.38 -6.52
CA PRO A 11 -1.46 -6.51 -7.12
C PRO A 11 -0.91 -7.96 -7.01
N PRO A 12 -0.04 -8.39 -7.94
CA PRO A 12 0.46 -9.75 -8.00
C PRO A 12 1.64 -10.05 -7.06
N TRP A 13 1.96 -9.16 -6.12
CA TRP A 13 3.28 -9.14 -5.47
C TRP A 13 3.29 -9.82 -4.11
N TYR A 14 2.32 -9.53 -3.25
CA TYR A 14 2.25 -10.06 -1.89
C TYR A 14 0.97 -10.86 -1.64
N PRO A 15 0.97 -11.78 -0.66
CA PRO A 15 -0.24 -12.51 -0.30
C PRO A 15 -1.28 -11.58 0.34
N LEU A 16 -2.54 -12.04 0.36
CA LEU A 16 -3.65 -11.39 1.05
C LEU A 16 -4.13 -12.27 2.22
N PRO A 17 -3.96 -11.86 3.49
CA PRO A 17 -3.24 -10.66 3.94
C PRO A 17 -1.72 -10.78 3.75
N PRO A 18 -0.99 -9.65 3.70
CA PRO A 18 0.46 -9.65 3.53
C PRO A 18 1.20 -10.11 4.80
N HIS A 19 2.36 -10.75 4.61
CA HIS A 19 3.29 -11.08 5.70
C HIS A 19 4.35 -9.97 5.87
N GLY A 20 3.95 -8.87 6.51
CA GLY A 20 4.76 -7.67 6.67
C GLY A 20 4.41 -6.60 5.64
N TYR A 21 5.38 -6.19 4.82
CA TYR A 21 5.13 -5.19 3.77
C TYR A 21 4.09 -5.66 2.73
N GLY A 22 3.19 -4.75 2.33
CA GLY A 22 2.12 -5.00 1.34
C GLY A 22 0.90 -4.10 1.57
N GLY A 23 1.06 -2.78 1.42
CA GLY A 23 0.00 -1.81 1.76
C GLY A 23 -1.28 -1.99 0.95
N THR A 24 -1.16 -2.10 -0.38
CA THR A 24 -2.30 -2.29 -1.27
C THR A 24 -2.97 -3.64 -1.04
N GLU A 25 -2.20 -4.70 -0.84
CA GLU A 25 -2.72 -6.04 -0.55
C GLU A 25 -3.48 -6.09 0.77
N LEU A 26 -3.03 -5.36 1.79
CA LEU A 26 -3.78 -5.19 3.04
C LEU A 26 -5.12 -4.49 2.79
N VAL A 27 -5.14 -3.40 2.01
CA VAL A 27 -6.39 -2.68 1.67
C VAL A 27 -7.38 -3.60 0.96
N VAL A 28 -6.93 -4.35 -0.05
CA VAL A 28 -7.80 -5.28 -0.79
C VAL A 28 -8.29 -6.41 0.12
N HIS A 29 -7.44 -6.92 1.01
CA HIS A 29 -7.83 -7.93 1.99
C HIS A 29 -8.96 -7.43 2.90
N LEU A 30 -8.80 -6.24 3.49
CA LEU A 30 -9.81 -5.64 4.37
C LEU A 30 -11.10 -5.34 3.62
N LEU A 31 -11.01 -4.72 2.44
CA LEU A 31 -12.18 -4.43 1.61
C LEU A 31 -12.94 -5.70 1.23
N GLY A 32 -12.23 -6.74 0.80
CA GLY A 32 -12.83 -8.02 0.43
C GLY A 32 -13.50 -8.73 1.61
N ARG A 33 -12.91 -8.65 2.81
CA ARG A 33 -13.49 -9.17 4.05
C ARG A 33 -14.81 -8.46 4.38
N GLU A 34 -14.80 -7.14 4.41
CA GLU A 34 -15.99 -6.36 4.78
C GLU A 34 -17.11 -6.46 3.73
N LEU A 35 -16.79 -6.47 2.44
CA LEU A 35 -17.79 -6.68 1.39
C LEU A 35 -18.48 -8.06 1.52
N ARG A 36 -17.73 -9.10 1.88
CA ARG A 36 -18.31 -10.44 2.17
C ARG A 36 -19.17 -10.41 3.43
N ALA A 37 -18.73 -9.73 4.48
CA ALA A 37 -19.50 -9.58 5.72
C ALA A 37 -20.83 -8.84 5.49
N LEU A 38 -20.86 -7.89 4.54
CA LEU A 38 -22.07 -7.21 4.06
C LEU A 38 -22.98 -8.09 3.16
N GLY A 39 -22.57 -9.32 2.86
CA GLY A 39 -23.36 -10.31 2.10
C GLY A 39 -23.16 -10.27 0.58
N HIS A 40 -22.15 -9.56 0.07
CA HIS A 40 -21.81 -9.56 -1.36
C HIS A 40 -21.09 -10.86 -1.76
N ASP A 41 -21.24 -11.26 -3.03
CA ASP A 41 -20.48 -12.36 -3.63
C ASP A 41 -19.14 -11.83 -4.16
N VAL A 42 -18.06 -12.01 -3.39
CA VAL A 42 -16.77 -11.39 -3.69
C VAL A 42 -15.74 -12.44 -4.10
N ARG A 43 -15.20 -12.29 -5.31
CA ARG A 43 -14.06 -13.03 -5.82
C ARG A 43 -12.82 -12.15 -5.80
N ILE A 44 -11.72 -12.63 -5.24
CA ILE A 44 -10.49 -11.85 -5.07
C ILE A 44 -9.38 -12.57 -5.82
N PHE A 45 -8.61 -11.86 -6.62
CA PHE A 45 -7.44 -12.39 -7.32
C PHE A 45 -6.16 -11.84 -6.70
N GLY A 46 -5.14 -12.67 -6.53
CA GLY A 46 -3.90 -12.26 -5.87
C GLY A 46 -2.74 -13.23 -6.06
N ALA A 47 -1.68 -13.01 -5.27
CA ALA A 47 -0.48 -13.84 -5.28
C ALA A 47 -0.67 -15.16 -4.52
N GLU A 48 0.15 -16.13 -4.87
CA GLU A 48 0.30 -17.39 -4.15
C GLU A 48 0.72 -17.16 -2.70
N GLY A 49 0.22 -18.00 -1.79
CA GLY A 49 0.37 -17.82 -0.35
C GLY A 49 -0.72 -16.95 0.28
N SER A 50 -1.65 -16.40 -0.51
CA SER A 50 -2.85 -15.74 0.02
C SER A 50 -3.75 -16.71 0.80
N GLY A 51 -4.53 -16.17 1.74
CA GLY A 51 -5.45 -16.94 2.56
C GLY A 51 -6.65 -17.52 1.78
N PRO A 52 -7.52 -18.28 2.46
CA PRO A 52 -8.71 -18.88 1.87
C PRO A 52 -9.61 -17.87 1.17
N GLY A 53 -10.20 -18.26 0.05
CA GLY A 53 -11.10 -17.42 -0.74
C GLY A 53 -10.39 -16.40 -1.64
N VAL A 54 -9.09 -16.54 -1.87
CA VAL A 54 -8.34 -15.79 -2.88
C VAL A 54 -7.94 -16.73 -4.02
N ASP A 55 -8.25 -16.33 -5.25
CA ASP A 55 -7.79 -16.99 -6.47
C ASP A 55 -6.33 -16.61 -6.73
N GLN A 56 -5.44 -17.52 -6.36
CA GLN A 56 -4.00 -17.36 -6.47
C GLN A 56 -3.55 -17.60 -7.93
N VAL A 57 -3.17 -16.53 -8.62
CA VAL A 57 -2.85 -16.56 -10.07
C VAL A 57 -1.44 -16.02 -10.41
N ALA A 58 -0.76 -15.41 -9.43
CA ALA A 58 0.64 -15.01 -9.49
C ALA A 58 1.50 -15.90 -8.57
N PRO A 59 2.53 -16.60 -9.09
CA PRO A 59 3.49 -17.33 -8.28
C PRO A 59 4.18 -16.47 -7.21
N ALA A 60 4.42 -17.03 -6.02
CA ALA A 60 4.99 -16.28 -4.89
C ALA A 60 6.40 -15.72 -5.19
N ALA A 61 7.17 -16.40 -6.04
CA ALA A 61 8.50 -15.97 -6.46
C ALA A 61 8.52 -14.62 -7.20
N TRP A 62 7.38 -14.18 -7.75
CA TRP A 62 7.29 -12.90 -8.47
C TRP A 62 7.42 -11.69 -7.55
N ALA A 63 7.26 -11.86 -6.22
CA ALA A 63 7.48 -10.79 -5.25
C ALA A 63 8.89 -10.16 -5.38
N GLY A 64 9.89 -10.95 -5.77
CA GLY A 64 11.26 -10.47 -5.98
C GLY A 64 11.46 -9.68 -7.28
N ASP A 65 10.52 -9.74 -8.21
CA ASP A 65 10.55 -8.97 -9.46
C ASP A 65 9.93 -7.55 -9.29
N LEU A 66 9.27 -7.26 -8.15
CA LEU A 66 8.63 -5.97 -7.89
C LEU A 66 9.66 -4.82 -7.93
N GLY A 67 9.36 -3.78 -8.71
CA GLY A 67 10.25 -2.63 -8.93
C GLY A 67 11.44 -2.93 -9.85
N GLY A 68 11.62 -4.20 -10.25
CA GLY A 68 12.67 -4.63 -11.16
C GLY A 68 12.27 -4.60 -12.64
N PRO A 69 13.21 -4.92 -13.55
CA PRO A 69 12.98 -4.91 -15.00
C PRO A 69 11.91 -5.92 -15.46
N ASN A 70 11.67 -6.96 -14.68
CA ASN A 70 10.68 -8.00 -15.00
C ASN A 70 9.25 -7.63 -14.57
N ALA A 71 9.07 -6.62 -13.70
CA ALA A 71 7.79 -6.32 -13.07
C ALA A 71 6.65 -6.15 -14.08
N ARG A 72 6.85 -5.33 -15.12
CA ARG A 72 5.84 -5.07 -16.16
C ARG A 72 5.37 -6.33 -16.86
N MET A 73 6.29 -7.26 -17.15
CA MET A 73 5.93 -8.53 -17.81
C MET A 73 5.23 -9.50 -16.87
N ARG A 74 5.61 -9.52 -15.58
CA ARG A 74 4.89 -10.30 -14.56
C ARG A 74 3.46 -9.80 -14.38
N GLU A 75 3.28 -8.49 -14.31
CA GLU A 75 1.97 -7.85 -14.18
C GLU A 75 1.08 -8.15 -15.39
N ALA A 76 1.58 -7.95 -16.62
CA ALA A 76 0.82 -8.29 -17.83
C ALA A 76 0.42 -9.78 -17.88
N ALA A 77 1.33 -10.68 -17.49
CA ALA A 77 1.04 -12.11 -17.43
C ALA A 77 0.01 -12.46 -16.35
N TYR A 78 0.09 -11.84 -15.16
CA TYR A 78 -0.90 -11.96 -14.08
C TYR A 78 -2.28 -11.55 -14.58
N LEU A 79 -2.40 -10.34 -15.13
CA LEU A 79 -3.68 -9.79 -15.57
C LEU A 79 -4.29 -10.64 -16.70
N ARG A 80 -3.49 -11.08 -17.66
CA ARG A 80 -3.96 -12.00 -18.70
C ARG A 80 -4.54 -13.29 -18.13
N ARG A 81 -3.95 -13.83 -17.05
CA ARG A 81 -4.45 -15.02 -16.35
C ARG A 81 -5.74 -14.73 -15.59
N VAL A 82 -5.85 -13.59 -14.91
CA VAL A 82 -7.09 -13.13 -14.26
C VAL A 82 -8.23 -13.09 -15.27
N PHE A 83 -8.08 -12.33 -16.36
CA PHE A 83 -9.12 -12.17 -17.37
C PHE A 83 -9.42 -13.45 -18.16
N LYS A 84 -8.44 -14.36 -18.32
CA LYS A 84 -8.72 -15.71 -18.84
C LYS A 84 -9.66 -16.49 -17.92
N ARG A 85 -9.50 -16.35 -16.60
CA ARG A 85 -10.25 -17.10 -15.59
C ARG A 85 -11.70 -16.65 -15.48
N ILE A 86 -11.96 -15.37 -15.73
CA ILE A 86 -13.30 -14.78 -15.70
C ILE A 86 -13.94 -14.62 -17.07
N GLN A 87 -13.35 -15.16 -18.14
CA GLN A 87 -13.81 -14.94 -19.52
C GLN A 87 -15.29 -15.32 -19.75
N SER A 88 -15.80 -16.32 -19.03
CA SER A 88 -17.18 -16.81 -19.11
C SER A 88 -18.07 -16.29 -17.98
N GLU A 89 -17.61 -15.32 -17.21
CA GLU A 89 -18.32 -14.77 -16.06
C GLU A 89 -18.63 -13.29 -16.27
N HIS A 90 -19.68 -12.82 -15.60
CA HIS A 90 -20.06 -11.42 -15.55
C HIS A 90 -20.22 -10.98 -14.10
N PHE A 91 -19.71 -9.80 -13.78
CA PHE A 91 -19.75 -9.19 -12.45
C PHE A 91 -20.61 -7.92 -12.47
N ASP A 92 -21.15 -7.54 -11.31
CA ASP A 92 -21.77 -6.21 -11.17
C ASP A 92 -20.69 -5.13 -11.13
N VAL A 93 -19.55 -5.45 -10.50
CA VAL A 93 -18.38 -4.56 -10.35
C VAL A 93 -17.09 -5.35 -10.54
N ILE A 94 -16.17 -4.83 -11.36
CA ILE A 94 -14.75 -5.16 -11.29
C ILE A 94 -14.06 -3.98 -10.63
N HIS A 95 -13.37 -4.22 -9.53
CA HIS A 95 -12.62 -3.22 -8.78
C HIS A 95 -11.14 -3.55 -8.86
N ASP A 96 -10.42 -2.76 -9.64
CA ASP A 96 -8.99 -2.89 -9.83
C ASP A 96 -8.19 -2.12 -8.77
N HIS A 97 -7.13 -2.77 -8.29
CA HIS A 97 -6.11 -2.21 -7.42
C HIS A 97 -4.70 -2.50 -7.95
N SER A 98 -4.58 -3.08 -9.14
CA SER A 98 -3.30 -3.52 -9.70
C SER A 98 -2.57 -2.42 -10.46
N GLY A 99 -3.29 -1.48 -11.08
CA GLY A 99 -2.70 -0.31 -11.75
C GLY A 99 -3.23 -0.07 -13.17
N PRO A 100 -2.61 0.84 -13.94
CA PRO A 100 -3.08 1.25 -15.25
C PRO A 100 -3.47 0.10 -16.21
N VAL A 101 -2.60 -0.91 -16.35
CA VAL A 101 -2.84 -2.05 -17.24
C VAL A 101 -4.03 -2.89 -16.77
N GLY A 102 -4.20 -3.05 -15.46
CA GLY A 102 -5.32 -3.79 -14.89
C GLY A 102 -6.65 -3.09 -15.13
N THR A 103 -6.66 -1.78 -14.92
CA THR A 103 -7.83 -0.93 -15.18
C THR A 103 -8.24 -0.96 -16.66
N LEU A 104 -7.27 -0.83 -17.58
CA LEU A 104 -7.53 -0.91 -19.02
C LEU A 104 -8.15 -2.27 -19.39
N LEU A 105 -7.56 -3.37 -18.92
CA LEU A 105 -8.08 -4.70 -19.21
C LEU A 105 -9.46 -4.93 -18.57
N ALA A 106 -9.73 -4.38 -17.39
CA ALA A 106 -11.04 -4.45 -16.76
C ALA A 106 -12.10 -3.79 -17.65
N LEU A 107 -11.81 -2.60 -18.15
CA LEU A 107 -12.69 -1.85 -19.06
C LEU A 107 -12.94 -2.61 -20.37
N GLU A 108 -11.87 -3.04 -21.04
CA GLU A 108 -11.96 -3.69 -22.36
C GLU A 108 -12.44 -5.14 -22.31
N SER A 109 -12.46 -5.76 -21.13
CA SER A 109 -12.96 -7.13 -20.97
C SER A 109 -14.48 -7.24 -21.19
N HIS A 110 -15.21 -6.14 -20.98
CA HIS A 110 -16.68 -6.11 -20.94
C HIS A 110 -17.28 -7.22 -20.04
N ARG A 111 -16.59 -7.56 -18.94
CA ARG A 111 -17.05 -8.55 -17.95
C ARG A 111 -17.78 -7.91 -16.76
N SER A 112 -17.97 -6.60 -16.77
CA SER A 112 -18.68 -5.86 -15.73
C SER A 112 -19.41 -4.65 -16.31
N ASN A 113 -20.51 -4.27 -15.66
CA ASN A 113 -21.22 -3.03 -15.96
C ASN A 113 -20.47 -1.80 -15.44
N VAL A 114 -19.74 -1.96 -14.33
CA VAL A 114 -19.00 -0.89 -13.66
C VAL A 114 -17.58 -1.36 -13.43
N VAL A 115 -16.62 -0.54 -13.85
CA VAL A 115 -15.21 -0.69 -13.51
C VAL A 115 -14.85 0.40 -12.51
N VAL A 116 -14.34 0.00 -11.36
CA VAL A 116 -13.81 0.89 -10.33
C VAL A 116 -12.31 0.70 -10.30
N HIS A 117 -11.55 1.79 -10.16
CA HIS A 117 -10.12 1.73 -9.93
C HIS A 117 -9.75 2.59 -8.74
N THR A 118 -9.06 2.00 -7.75
CA THR A 118 -8.49 2.76 -6.64
C THR A 118 -7.02 3.02 -6.90
N ILE A 119 -6.64 4.29 -6.92
CA ILE A 119 -5.29 4.74 -7.26
C ILE A 119 -4.40 4.70 -6.01
N HIS A 120 -3.52 3.70 -5.93
CA HIS A 120 -2.57 3.54 -4.81
C HIS A 120 -1.21 4.19 -5.03
N SER A 121 -0.91 4.60 -6.27
CA SER A 121 0.35 5.22 -6.67
C SER A 121 0.29 6.75 -6.57
N ALA A 122 1.45 7.39 -6.71
CA ALA A 122 1.49 8.80 -7.06
C ALA A 122 0.82 9.01 -8.43
N LEU A 123 0.30 10.23 -8.62
CA LEU A 123 -0.29 10.67 -9.88
C LEU A 123 0.65 11.70 -10.50
N GLU A 124 1.62 11.20 -11.26
CA GLU A 124 2.51 12.03 -12.08
C GLU A 124 1.95 12.16 -13.50
N GLU A 125 2.61 12.96 -14.34
CA GLU A 125 2.12 13.28 -15.69
C GLU A 125 1.74 12.03 -16.54
N PRO A 126 2.52 10.93 -16.58
CA PRO A 126 2.15 9.75 -17.36
C PRO A 126 0.88 9.05 -16.86
N GLU A 127 0.70 8.94 -15.54
CA GLU A 127 -0.52 8.40 -14.96
C GLU A 127 -1.73 9.29 -15.23
N LEU A 128 -1.55 10.61 -15.12
CA LEU A 128 -2.60 11.58 -15.44
C LEU A 128 -3.02 11.49 -16.91
N ASP A 129 -2.07 11.34 -17.83
CA ASP A 129 -2.38 11.16 -19.25
C ASP A 129 -3.16 9.86 -19.49
N PHE A 130 -2.68 8.75 -18.93
CA PHE A 130 -3.35 7.47 -19.05
C PHE A 130 -4.80 7.49 -18.51
N TYR A 131 -5.01 8.00 -17.29
CA TYR A 131 -6.35 8.02 -16.70
C TYR A 131 -7.30 9.00 -17.41
N ARG A 132 -6.76 10.05 -18.05
CA ARG A 132 -7.56 10.96 -18.88
C ARG A 132 -8.14 10.25 -20.10
N GLU A 133 -7.36 9.40 -20.75
CA GLU A 133 -7.79 8.64 -21.93
C GLU A 133 -8.86 7.58 -21.61
N LEU A 134 -8.93 7.09 -20.37
CA LEU A 134 -10.03 6.21 -19.94
C LEU A 134 -11.38 6.96 -19.85
N GLY A 135 -11.34 8.28 -19.68
CA GLY A 135 -12.52 9.13 -19.56
C GLY A 135 -13.46 8.74 -18.42
N GLU A 136 -14.75 9.02 -18.56
CA GLU A 136 -15.78 8.73 -17.55
C GLU A 136 -16.22 7.25 -17.51
N LYS A 137 -15.56 6.36 -18.25
CA LYS A 137 -15.93 4.94 -18.33
C LYS A 137 -15.48 4.15 -17.11
N VAL A 138 -14.56 4.69 -16.32
CA VAL A 138 -14.02 4.09 -15.11
C VAL A 138 -14.31 4.99 -13.94
N VAL A 139 -14.80 4.40 -12.84
CA VAL A 139 -14.97 5.10 -11.57
C VAL A 139 -13.59 5.18 -10.89
N LEU A 140 -12.95 6.34 -10.97
CA LEU A 140 -11.66 6.61 -10.35
C LEU A 140 -11.83 7.01 -8.89
N VAL A 141 -11.12 6.32 -8.00
CA VAL A 141 -11.12 6.56 -6.56
C VAL A 141 -9.72 6.97 -6.10
N ALA A 142 -9.61 8.18 -5.56
CA ALA A 142 -8.42 8.64 -4.86
C ALA A 142 -8.47 8.20 -3.39
N ILE A 143 -7.32 8.05 -2.76
CA ILE A 143 -7.17 7.57 -1.38
C ILE A 143 -6.87 8.70 -0.38
N SER A 144 -6.80 9.95 -0.82
CA SER A 144 -6.72 11.16 0.02
C SER A 144 -7.21 12.39 -0.73
N GLN A 145 -7.53 13.46 0.00
CA GLN A 145 -7.90 14.74 -0.59
C GLN A 145 -6.72 15.37 -1.34
N ALA A 146 -5.50 15.26 -0.80
CA ALA A 146 -4.28 15.75 -1.41
C ALA A 146 -3.98 15.05 -2.74
N GLN A 147 -4.17 13.72 -2.81
CA GLN A 147 -4.00 12.98 -4.07
C GLN A 147 -5.05 13.41 -5.11
N ALA A 148 -6.31 13.60 -4.71
CA ALA A 148 -7.35 14.08 -5.61
C ALA A 148 -7.06 15.51 -6.11
N ALA A 149 -6.60 16.39 -5.22
CA ALA A 149 -6.24 17.77 -5.56
C ALA A 149 -5.05 17.83 -6.53
N ALA A 150 -4.04 16.97 -6.36
CA ALA A 150 -2.91 16.85 -7.27
C ALA A 150 -3.33 16.36 -8.68
N ALA A 151 -4.48 15.71 -8.79
CA ALA A 151 -5.03 15.18 -10.03
C ALA A 151 -6.29 15.93 -10.51
N SER A 152 -6.33 17.25 -10.31
CA SER A 152 -7.48 18.10 -10.66
C SER A 152 -7.91 18.05 -12.14
N SER A 153 -7.07 17.48 -13.02
CA SER A 153 -7.40 17.25 -14.44
C SER A 153 -8.16 15.95 -14.72
N LEU A 154 -8.31 15.08 -13.72
CA LEU A 154 -9.01 13.81 -13.82
C LEU A 154 -10.41 13.89 -13.21
N PRO A 155 -11.38 13.12 -13.73
CA PRO A 155 -12.70 12.99 -13.13
C PRO A 155 -12.67 12.05 -11.91
N ILE A 156 -11.98 12.45 -10.82
CA ILE A 156 -11.97 11.67 -9.57
C ILE A 156 -13.40 11.60 -9.02
N ASN A 157 -14.00 10.41 -9.02
CA ASN A 157 -15.40 10.21 -8.65
C ASN A 157 -15.61 10.21 -7.13
N ALA A 158 -14.61 9.77 -6.37
CA ALA A 158 -14.66 9.74 -4.91
C ALA A 158 -13.27 9.79 -4.29
N VAL A 159 -13.21 10.34 -3.09
CA VAL A 159 -12.07 10.17 -2.17
C VAL A 159 -12.49 9.17 -1.10
N ILE A 160 -11.85 8.00 -1.07
CA ILE A 160 -12.10 6.95 -0.07
C ILE A 160 -10.76 6.59 0.58
N HIS A 161 -10.59 7.03 1.82
CA HIS A 161 -9.40 6.75 2.62
C HIS A 161 -9.21 5.25 2.85
N ASN A 162 -7.96 4.80 2.85
CA ASN A 162 -7.65 3.41 3.14
C ASN A 162 -8.01 3.07 4.60
N ALA A 163 -8.51 1.85 4.81
CA ALA A 163 -8.82 1.34 6.14
C ALA A 163 -7.58 0.75 6.82
N VAL A 164 -7.59 0.79 8.16
CA VAL A 164 -6.64 0.09 9.02
C VAL A 164 -7.39 -0.87 9.92
N ASP A 165 -6.87 -2.09 10.09
CA ASP A 165 -7.43 -3.07 11.02
C ASP A 165 -6.96 -2.77 12.45
N VAL A 166 -7.75 -1.96 13.16
CA VAL A 166 -7.47 -1.59 14.55
C VAL A 166 -7.46 -2.80 15.49
N SER A 167 -8.12 -3.91 15.14
CA SER A 167 -8.14 -5.12 15.96
C SER A 167 -6.82 -5.91 15.89
N ALA A 168 -6.02 -5.65 14.86
CA ALA A 168 -4.70 -6.24 14.68
C ALA A 168 -3.56 -5.40 15.31
N LEU A 169 -3.89 -4.29 15.96
CA LEU A 169 -2.95 -3.37 16.60
C LEU A 169 -3.07 -3.43 18.13
N ASP A 170 -1.98 -3.06 18.80
CA ASP A 170 -1.96 -2.89 20.25
C ASP A 170 -2.07 -1.41 20.61
N PHE A 171 -2.90 -1.08 21.59
CA PHE A 171 -2.92 0.25 22.20
C PHE A 171 -2.16 0.23 23.54
N ARG A 172 -1.28 1.21 23.74
CA ARG A 172 -0.64 1.45 25.06
C ARG A 172 -0.60 2.94 25.39
N SER A 173 -1.00 3.28 26.60
CA SER A 173 -0.90 4.66 27.13
C SER A 173 0.51 5.00 27.62
N HIS A 174 1.24 4.03 28.19
CA HIS A 174 2.61 4.20 28.64
C HIS A 174 3.60 3.79 27.54
N LYS A 175 4.44 4.74 27.13
CA LYS A 175 5.40 4.57 26.04
C LYS A 175 6.83 4.37 26.57
N GLU A 176 7.61 3.61 25.81
CA GLU A 176 9.06 3.54 25.94
C GLU A 176 9.72 4.76 25.27
N GLY A 177 11.02 4.97 25.48
CA GLY A 177 11.72 6.20 25.08
C GLY A 177 12.12 6.29 23.59
N TYR A 178 11.91 5.25 22.79
CA TYR A 178 12.41 5.16 21.41
C TYR A 178 11.44 5.76 20.39
N LEU A 179 11.98 6.17 19.25
CA LEU A 179 11.27 6.61 18.06
C LEU A 179 11.17 5.44 17.07
N VAL A 180 10.10 5.40 16.28
CA VAL A 180 9.93 4.39 15.23
C VAL A 180 9.69 5.06 13.88
N GLU A 181 10.26 4.50 12.83
CA GLU A 181 9.88 4.80 11.45
C GLU A 181 9.53 3.49 10.74
N LEU A 182 8.26 3.32 10.41
CA LEU A 182 7.75 2.14 9.72
C LEU A 182 7.50 2.48 8.25
N ALA A 183 8.47 2.19 7.38
CA ALA A 183 8.36 2.42 5.96
C ALA A 183 9.39 1.58 5.18
N ARG A 184 9.19 1.43 3.87
CA ARG A 184 10.29 0.97 3.01
C ARG A 184 11.47 1.92 3.13
N VAL A 185 12.69 1.38 3.14
CA VAL A 185 13.90 2.18 3.17
C VAL A 185 14.23 2.65 1.75
N CYS A 186 13.97 3.94 1.50
CA CYS A 186 14.27 4.62 0.25
C CYS A 186 14.32 6.15 0.45
N PRO A 187 14.94 6.90 -0.47
CA PRO A 187 15.08 8.36 -0.33
C PRO A 187 13.76 9.09 -0.05
N ALA A 188 12.67 8.64 -0.70
CA ALA A 188 11.33 9.22 -0.56
C ALA A 188 10.75 9.14 0.86
N LYS A 189 11.21 8.20 1.69
CA LYS A 189 10.71 8.01 3.06
C LYS A 189 11.52 8.75 4.12
N GLY A 190 12.77 9.10 3.79
CA GLY A 190 13.51 10.10 4.55
C GLY A 190 14.20 9.58 5.81
N GLN A 191 14.53 8.29 5.90
CA GLN A 191 15.13 7.67 7.09
C GLN A 191 16.40 8.38 7.63
N HIS A 192 17.19 8.96 6.73
CA HIS A 192 18.34 9.80 7.06
C HIS A 192 17.97 11.02 7.92
N LEU A 193 16.82 11.64 7.69
CA LEU A 193 16.30 12.76 8.49
C LEU A 193 15.80 12.29 9.86
N ALA A 194 15.11 11.14 9.92
CA ALA A 194 14.70 10.55 11.18
C ALA A 194 15.92 10.18 12.05
N THR A 195 16.97 9.65 11.41
CA THR A 195 18.25 9.36 12.06
C THR A 195 18.91 10.62 12.61
N ALA A 196 18.96 11.70 11.82
CA ALA A 196 19.49 12.98 12.28
C ALA A 196 18.69 13.55 13.48
N LEU A 197 17.36 13.45 13.42
CA LEU A 197 16.48 13.87 14.52
C LEU A 197 16.74 13.05 15.79
N ALA A 198 16.77 11.72 15.67
CA ALA A 198 16.99 10.82 16.80
C ALA A 198 18.33 11.10 17.51
N ARG A 199 19.40 11.35 16.74
CA ARG A 199 20.71 11.74 17.27
C ARG A 199 20.65 13.07 18.01
N ARG A 200 20.03 14.09 17.41
CA ARG A 200 19.89 15.41 18.02
C ARG A 200 19.10 15.36 19.33
N LEU A 201 18.12 14.45 19.43
CA LEU A 201 17.31 14.26 20.63
C LEU A 201 17.90 13.27 21.63
N ASN A 202 19.04 12.64 21.32
CA ASN A 202 19.61 11.54 22.09
C ASN A 202 18.58 10.43 22.40
N ARG A 203 17.78 10.06 21.38
CA ARG A 203 16.79 8.98 21.48
C ARG A 203 17.18 7.81 20.59
N LYS A 204 16.79 6.60 21.00
CA LYS A 204 16.86 5.41 20.16
C LYS A 204 15.88 5.54 18.99
N LEU A 205 16.28 5.14 17.79
CA LEU A 205 15.43 5.02 16.61
C LEU A 205 15.41 3.58 16.13
N ILE A 206 14.22 3.07 15.84
CA ILE A 206 14.02 1.80 15.15
C ILE A 206 13.47 2.11 13.75
N ILE A 207 14.29 1.82 12.73
CA ILE A 207 13.88 1.87 11.32
C ILE A 207 13.37 0.47 10.96
N ALA A 208 12.08 0.36 10.64
CA ALA A 208 11.43 -0.91 10.34
C ALA A 208 10.86 -0.92 8.92
N GLY A 209 11.32 -1.87 8.11
CA GLY A 209 10.82 -2.09 6.75
C GLY A 209 11.93 -2.44 5.75
N LYS A 210 11.53 -3.00 4.61
CA LYS A 210 12.47 -3.51 3.62
C LYS A 210 13.15 -2.38 2.85
N VAL A 211 14.41 -2.56 2.50
CA VAL A 211 15.07 -1.73 1.47
C VAL A 211 14.29 -1.84 0.18
N GLU A 212 14.00 -0.70 -0.45
CA GLU A 212 13.36 -0.67 -1.75
C GLU A 212 14.22 -1.44 -2.78
N PRO A 213 13.65 -2.42 -3.49
CA PRO A 213 14.39 -3.15 -4.51
C PRO A 213 14.93 -2.21 -5.59
N GLY A 214 16.16 -2.46 -6.02
CA GLY A 214 16.82 -1.71 -7.08
C GLY A 214 18.04 -0.93 -6.62
N ALA A 215 18.79 -0.41 -7.58
CA ALA A 215 20.08 0.23 -7.31
C ALA A 215 19.94 1.50 -6.46
N GLU A 216 18.84 2.24 -6.57
CA GLU A 216 18.62 3.45 -5.77
C GLU A 216 18.39 3.15 -4.29
N GLY A 217 17.45 2.27 -3.96
CA GLY A 217 17.19 1.86 -2.58
C GLY A 217 18.43 1.25 -1.92
N GLN A 218 19.16 0.39 -2.64
CA GLN A 218 20.39 -0.21 -2.14
C GLN A 218 21.47 0.84 -1.85
N ARG A 219 21.77 1.73 -2.81
CA ARG A 219 22.73 2.83 -2.61
C ARG A 219 22.30 3.76 -1.48
N TYR A 220 21.00 4.01 -1.33
CA TYR A 220 20.48 4.83 -0.25
C TYR A 220 20.75 4.18 1.12
N PHE A 221 20.47 2.89 1.26
CA PHE A 221 20.75 2.15 2.48
C PHE A 221 22.24 2.17 2.83
N GLU A 222 23.10 1.76 1.90
CA GLU A 222 24.56 1.66 2.09
C GLU A 222 25.21 3.01 2.44
N ASN A 223 24.77 4.09 1.79
CA ASN A 223 25.40 5.40 1.96
C ASN A 223 24.86 6.20 3.15
N TYR A 224 23.56 6.07 3.46
CA TYR A 224 22.90 6.96 4.43
C TYR A 224 22.41 6.26 5.69
N ILE A 225 22.12 4.95 5.64
CA ILE A 225 21.47 4.23 6.74
C ILE A 225 22.45 3.31 7.44
N GLU A 226 23.09 2.41 6.69
CA GLU A 226 24.06 1.43 7.21
C GLU A 226 25.17 2.06 8.07
N PRO A 227 25.80 3.19 7.68
CA PRO A 227 26.85 3.81 8.49
C PRO A 227 26.36 4.42 9.81
N GLN A 228 25.03 4.55 9.95
CA GLN A 228 24.41 5.14 11.13
C GLN A 228 23.97 4.09 12.16
N LEU A 229 23.95 2.81 11.77
CA LEU A 229 23.46 1.72 12.60
C LEU A 229 24.34 1.46 13.82
N GLY A 230 23.72 1.09 14.93
CA GLY A 230 24.39 0.82 16.20
C GLY A 230 23.39 0.73 17.35
N SER A 231 23.84 0.97 18.58
CA SER A 231 22.97 0.91 19.77
C SER A 231 21.87 1.98 19.78
N GLN A 232 22.08 3.11 19.10
CA GLN A 232 21.10 4.19 19.01
C GLN A 232 20.16 4.07 17.80
N VAL A 233 20.61 3.50 16.69
CA VAL A 233 19.80 3.36 15.46
C VAL A 233 19.80 1.90 15.06
N GLU A 234 18.64 1.25 15.18
CA GLU A 234 18.46 -0.15 14.82
C GLU A 234 17.67 -0.27 13.53
N TYR A 235 18.01 -1.27 12.71
CA TYR A 235 17.33 -1.58 11.47
C TYR A 235 16.67 -2.96 11.55
N TRP A 236 15.35 -2.99 11.37
CA TRP A 236 14.53 -4.19 11.39
C TRP A 236 13.98 -4.39 9.97
N CYS A 237 14.58 -5.31 9.20
CA CYS A 237 14.31 -5.49 7.77
C CYS A 237 12.84 -5.78 7.43
N ASN A 238 12.13 -6.49 8.29
CA ASN A 238 10.69 -6.72 8.12
C ASN A 238 10.06 -6.90 9.50
N VAL A 239 8.87 -6.32 9.69
CA VAL A 239 8.05 -6.50 10.89
C VAL A 239 6.64 -6.84 10.47
N ALA A 240 5.99 -7.73 11.21
CA ALA A 240 4.64 -8.18 10.89
C ALA A 240 3.86 -8.58 12.14
N GLY A 241 2.54 -8.63 12.03
CA GLY A 241 1.64 -9.13 13.08
C GLY A 241 1.92 -8.50 14.44
N ARG A 242 2.07 -9.36 15.46
CA ARG A 242 2.29 -8.95 16.85
C ARG A 242 3.58 -8.16 17.06
N GLU A 243 4.65 -8.48 16.34
CA GLU A 243 5.92 -7.73 16.43
C GLU A 243 5.72 -6.29 15.98
N LYS A 244 5.03 -6.07 14.85
CA LYS A 244 4.66 -4.73 14.37
C LYS A 244 3.76 -4.01 15.38
N ALA A 245 2.72 -4.68 15.87
CA ALA A 245 1.77 -4.11 16.82
C ALA A 245 2.47 -3.63 18.10
N GLU A 246 3.33 -4.46 18.69
CA GLU A 246 4.08 -4.10 19.90
C GLU A 246 5.10 -2.98 19.63
N LEU A 247 5.81 -3.04 18.49
CA LEU A 247 6.78 -2.02 18.09
C LEU A 247 6.12 -0.64 17.99
N LEU A 248 4.96 -0.55 17.35
CA LEU A 248 4.24 0.72 17.19
C LEU A 248 3.67 1.18 18.53
N ALA A 249 3.02 0.29 19.29
CA ALA A 249 2.33 0.64 20.53
C ALA A 249 3.25 1.15 21.64
N ARG A 250 4.50 0.67 21.69
CA ARG A 250 5.47 1.04 22.73
C ARG A 250 6.29 2.28 22.38
N ALA A 251 6.35 2.70 21.11
CA ALA A 251 7.17 3.84 20.69
C ALA A 251 6.70 5.17 21.32
N ALA A 252 7.64 6.07 21.62
CA ALA A 252 7.35 7.42 22.08
C ALA A 252 6.66 8.26 21.00
N ALA A 253 7.13 8.11 19.75
CA ALA A 253 6.55 8.74 18.57
C ALA A 253 6.95 7.98 17.31
N GLY A 254 6.08 8.01 16.30
CA GLY A 254 6.42 7.70 14.92
C GLY A 254 7.03 8.91 14.22
N VAL A 255 8.09 8.74 13.44
CA VAL A 255 8.75 9.81 12.70
C VAL A 255 8.70 9.49 11.21
N PHE A 256 8.03 10.35 10.44
CA PHE A 256 7.78 10.14 9.01
C PHE A 256 8.18 11.40 8.22
N PRO A 257 9.48 11.63 7.99
CA PRO A 257 9.98 12.80 7.30
C PRO A 257 9.88 12.61 5.78
N LEU A 258 8.65 12.37 5.30
CA LEU A 258 8.35 12.01 3.91
C LEU A 258 8.84 13.09 2.94
N GLN A 259 9.58 12.66 1.91
CA GLN A 259 10.20 13.53 0.89
C GLN A 259 9.43 13.53 -0.43
N TRP A 260 8.19 13.05 -0.41
CA TRP A 260 7.32 12.93 -1.58
C TRP A 260 5.86 13.18 -1.15
N PRO A 261 4.96 13.54 -2.09
CA PRO A 261 3.54 13.69 -1.80
C PRO A 261 2.91 12.32 -1.52
N GLU A 262 2.93 11.91 -0.26
CA GLU A 262 2.43 10.60 0.17
C GLU A 262 0.95 10.44 -0.21
N PRO A 263 0.57 9.36 -0.93
CA PRO A 263 -0.83 9.17 -1.33
C PRO A 263 -1.80 8.96 -0.16
N PHE A 264 -1.36 8.31 0.93
CA PHE A 264 -2.18 8.09 2.13
C PHE A 264 -1.36 7.98 3.42
N GLY A 265 -0.40 7.05 3.48
CA GLY A 265 0.41 6.83 4.68
C GLY A 265 -0.21 5.85 5.70
N LEU A 266 -0.47 4.60 5.28
CA LEU A 266 -0.98 3.54 6.18
C LEU A 266 -0.20 3.41 7.48
N ALA A 267 1.14 3.47 7.41
CA ALA A 267 1.99 3.35 8.60
C ALA A 267 1.79 4.51 9.60
N LEU A 268 1.46 5.72 9.12
CA LEU A 268 1.15 6.86 9.99
C LEU A 268 -0.14 6.55 10.76
N VAL A 269 -1.18 6.12 10.05
CA VAL A 269 -2.48 5.77 10.64
C VAL A 269 -2.38 4.57 11.58
N GLU A 270 -1.64 3.52 11.23
CA GLU A 270 -1.37 2.38 12.11
C GLU A 270 -0.64 2.81 13.39
N THR A 271 0.31 3.74 13.28
CA THR A 271 1.04 4.27 14.44
C THR A 271 0.10 5.07 15.36
N MET A 272 -0.71 5.96 14.78
CA MET A 272 -1.72 6.73 15.52
C MET A 272 -2.74 5.82 16.21
N ALA A 273 -3.25 4.80 15.49
CA ALA A 273 -4.20 3.83 16.03
C ALA A 273 -3.61 2.99 17.18
N SER A 274 -2.29 2.80 17.21
CA SER A 274 -1.57 2.16 18.32
C SER A 274 -1.40 3.09 19.55
N GLY A 275 -2.01 4.27 19.52
CA GLY A 275 -1.92 5.31 20.53
C GLY A 275 -0.57 6.04 20.54
N THR A 276 0.20 5.96 19.45
CA THR A 276 1.53 6.56 19.35
C THR A 276 1.44 7.83 18.50
N PRO A 277 1.86 9.01 19.03
CA PRO A 277 1.82 10.25 18.26
C PRO A 277 2.78 10.19 17.07
N VAL A 278 2.44 10.92 16.01
CA VAL A 278 3.22 10.96 14.77
C VAL A 278 3.80 12.36 14.55
N LEU A 279 5.07 12.40 14.18
CA LEU A 279 5.78 13.58 13.65
C LEU A 279 6.00 13.35 12.16
N ALA A 280 5.28 14.09 11.31
CA ALA A 280 5.41 13.99 9.86
C ALA A 280 5.70 15.36 9.23
N ILE A 281 6.40 15.34 8.08
CA ILE A 281 6.40 16.49 7.18
C ILE A 281 5.06 16.47 6.44
N GLY A 282 4.31 17.58 6.47
CA GLY A 282 2.98 17.71 5.84
C GLY A 282 3.06 17.75 4.31
N ASN A 283 3.44 16.63 3.70
CA ASN A 283 3.56 16.45 2.26
C ASN A 283 2.58 15.38 1.77
N GLY A 284 1.72 15.73 0.82
CA GLY A 284 0.60 14.88 0.41
C GLY A 284 -0.41 14.66 1.55
N ALA A 285 -0.90 13.43 1.66
CA ALA A 285 -1.91 13.02 2.63
C ALA A 285 -1.43 13.08 4.10
N ALA A 286 -0.13 13.24 4.35
CA ALA A 286 0.40 13.30 5.72
C ALA A 286 -0.08 14.52 6.53
N HIS A 287 -0.72 15.51 5.88
CA HIS A 287 -1.34 16.66 6.54
C HIS A 287 -2.83 16.43 6.89
N GLU A 288 -3.43 15.35 6.40
CA GLU A 288 -4.84 14.97 6.64
C GLU A 288 -4.99 14.06 7.86
#